data_AF-A0A828ZYG3-F1
#
_entry.id   AF-A0A828ZYG3-F1
#
_cell.length_a   1.000
_cell.length_b   1.000
_cell.length_c   1.000
_cell.angle_alpha   90.00
_cell.angle_beta   90.00
_cell.angle_gamma   90.00
#
_symmetry.space_group_name_H-M   'P 1'
#
loop_
_entity.id
_entity.type
_entity.pdbx_description
1 polymer ?
#
loop_
_entity_poly.entity_id
_entity_poly.type
_entity_poly.pdbx_seq_one_letter_code
_entity_poly.pdbx_strand_id
1 'polypeptide(L)' 'MDVKKLIAQIELMHVEALRQSTSHDDKWLNTFHGGRESALDQVLKLLKGA' A
#
# COMPACT_ATOMS: atom_id res chain seq x y z
N MET A 1 15.10 -13.34 -5.74
CA MET A 1 14.05 -12.99 -4.75
C MET A 1 12.78 -13.69 -5.20
N ASP A 2 12.15 -14.51 -4.34
CA ASP A 2 10.94 -15.26 -4.70
C ASP A 2 9.75 -14.29 -4.83
N VAL A 3 8.95 -14.43 -5.90
CA VAL A 3 7.75 -13.61 -6.15
C VAL A 3 6.79 -13.67 -4.96
N LYS A 4 6.69 -14.80 -4.27
CA LYS A 4 5.86 -14.93 -3.06
C LYS A 4 6.36 -14.04 -1.91
N LYS A 5 7.68 -13.92 -1.76
CA LYS A 5 8.29 -13.04 -0.75
C LYS A 5 8.09 -11.57 -1.12
N LEU A 6 8.15 -11.23 -2.40
CA LEU A 6 7.88 -9.88 -2.89
C LEU A 6 6.41 -9.48 -2.64
N ILE A 7 5.45 -10.36 -2.93
CA ILE A 7 4.03 -10.12 -2.65
C ILE A 7 3.82 -9.86 -1.16
N ALA A 8 4.35 -10.72 -0.28
CA ALA A 8 4.20 -10.56 1.17
C ALA A 8 4.79 -9.25 1.69
N GLN A 9 5.92 -8.79 1.13
CA GLN A 9 6.52 -7.49 1.49
C GLN A 9 5.64 -6.32 1.06
N ILE A 10 5.06 -6.38 -0.14
CA ILE A 10 4.19 -5.32 -0.65
C ILE A 10 2.87 -5.28 0.13
N GLU A 11 2.33 -6.42 0.54
CA GLU A 11 1.16 -6.50 1.43
C GLU A 11 1.42 -5.83 2.78
N LEU A 12 2.58 -6.08 3.39
CA LEU A 12 2.99 -5.41 4.63
C LEU A 12 3.09 -3.90 4.43
N MET A 13 3.72 -3.44 3.35
CA MET A 13 3.82 -2.01 3.03
C MET A 13 2.44 -1.36 2.81
N HIS A 14 1.48 -2.07 2.22
CA HIS A 14 0.13 -1.56 2.00
C HIS A 14 -0.63 -1.38 3.31
N VAL A 15 -0.56 -2.36 4.21
CA VAL A 15 -1.18 -2.28 5.55
C VAL A 15 -0.56 -1.16 6.38
N GLU A 16 0.75 -1.01 6.35
CA GLU A 16 1.44 0.10 7.03
C GLU A 16 1.04 1.46 6.45
N ALA A 17 0.86 1.55 5.14
CA ALA A 17 0.43 2.77 4.49
C ALA A 17 -0.97 3.20 4.93
N LEU A 18 -1.91 2.26 4.97
CA LEU A 18 -3.27 2.46 5.48
C LEU A 18 -3.26 2.93 6.94
N ARG A 19 -2.46 2.28 7.79
CA ARG A 19 -2.35 2.64 9.21
C ARG A 19 -1.81 4.06 9.40
N GLN A 20 -0.85 4.46 8.58
CA GLN A 20 -0.29 5.82 8.61
C GLN A 20 -1.32 6.86 8.14
N SER A 21 -2.10 6.54 7.11
CA SER A 21 -3.15 7.42 6.57
C SER A 21 -4.27 7.67 7.58
N THR A 22 -4.61 6.69 8.42
CA THR A 22 -5.59 6.88 9.51
C THR A 22 -5.02 7.59 10.75
N SER A 23 -3.70 7.72 10.85
CA SER A 23 -3.02 8.26 12.03
C SER A 23 -2.78 9.77 11.97
N HIS A 24 -2.98 10.41 10.82
CA HIS A 24 -2.79 11.85 10.69
C HIS A 24 -4.16 12.53 10.69
N ASP A 25 -4.39 13.40 11.68
CA ASP A 25 -5.59 14.26 11.73
C ASP A 25 -5.62 15.30 10.60
N ASP A 26 -4.49 15.46 9.89
CA ASP A 26 -4.31 16.45 8.84
C ASP A 26 -4.82 15.94 7.48
N LYS A 27 -6.02 16.40 7.12
CA LYS A 27 -6.77 15.98 5.92
C LYS A 27 -5.98 16.16 4.62
N TRP A 28 -5.06 17.13 4.58
CA TRP A 28 -4.20 17.38 3.42
C TRP A 28 -3.12 16.31 3.25
N LEU A 29 -2.49 15.86 4.34
CA LEU A 29 -1.51 14.77 4.32
C LEU A 29 -2.16 13.45 3.88
N ASN A 30 -3.38 13.19 4.35
CA ASN A 30 -4.14 11.98 4.01
C ASN A 30 -4.44 11.87 2.50
N THR A 31 -4.53 13.01 1.80
CA THR A 31 -4.75 13.03 0.34
C THR A 31 -3.53 12.48 -0.42
N PHE A 32 -2.31 12.70 0.07
CA PHE A 32 -1.09 12.10 -0.51
C PHE A 32 -0.92 10.64 -0.11
N HIS A 33 -1.38 10.24 1.08
CA HIS A 33 -1.34 8.84 1.52
C HIS A 33 -2.28 7.94 0.70
N GLY A 34 -3.45 8.43 0.27
CA GLY A 34 -4.33 7.68 -0.63
C GLY A 34 -3.68 7.32 -1.97
N GLY A 35 -2.80 8.17 -2.51
CA GLY A 35 -2.02 7.86 -3.71
C GLY A 35 -1.04 6.71 -3.52
N ARG A 36 -0.39 6.65 -2.35
CA ARG A 36 0.55 5.56 -2.01
C ARG A 36 -0.17 4.23 -1.81
N GLU A 37 -1.30 4.23 -1.13
CA GLU A 37 -2.12 3.04 -0.93
C GLU A 37 -2.62 2.48 -2.26
N SER A 38 -3.15 3.35 -3.13
CA SER A 38 -3.66 2.98 -4.45
C SER A 38 -2.56 2.40 -5.34
N ALA A 39 -1.35 2.96 -5.31
CA ALA A 39 -0.22 2.42 -6.06
C ALA A 39 0.18 1.02 -5.58
N LEU A 40 0.22 0.79 -4.26
CA LEU A 40 0.54 -0.52 -3.68
C LEU A 40 -0.55 -1.56 -4.00
N ASP A 41 -1.82 -1.18 -3.96
CA ASP A 41 -2.94 -2.05 -4.35
C ASP A 41 -2.87 -2.44 -5.84
N GLN A 42 -2.56 -1.48 -6.72
CA GLN A 42 -2.39 -1.75 -8.15
C GLN A 42 -1.24 -2.73 -8.42
N VAL A 43 -0.11 -2.57 -7.71
CA VAL A 43 1.02 -3.48 -7.82
C VAL A 43 0.66 -4.88 -7.30
N LEU A 44 -0.08 -4.98 -6.19
CA LEU A 44 -0.55 -6.27 -5.68
C LEU A 44 -1.48 -6.98 -6.66
N LYS A 45 -2.40 -6.26 -7.32
CA LYS A 45 -3.26 -6.81 -8.37
C LYS A 45 -2.47 -7.36 -9.55
N LEU A 46 -1.44 -6.63 -9.99
CA LEU A 46 -0.56 -7.08 -11.08
C LEU A 46 0.25 -8.33 -10.69
N LEU A 47 0.74 -8.39 -9.45
CA LEU A 47 1.59 -9.50 -8.98
C LEU A 47 0.81 -10.76 -8.64
N LYS A 48 -0.44 -10.64 -8.18
CA LYS A 48 -1.30 -11.79 -7.88
C LYS A 48 -1.89 -12.42 -9.15
N GLY A 49 -1.83 -11.71 -10.28
CA GLY A 49 -2.62 -12.02 -11.46
C GLY A 49 -4.08 -11.71 -11.15
N ALA A 50 -4.64 -10.70 -11.82
CA ALA A 50 -6.05 -10.32 -11.67
C ALA A 50 -7.00 -11.53 -11.74
#